data_AF-A0A958SBU4-F1
#
_entry.id   AF-A0A958SBU4-F1
#
_cell.length_a   1.000
_cell.length_b   1.000
_cell.length_c   1.000
_cell.angle_alpha   90.00
_cell.angle_beta   90.00
_cell.angle_gamma   90.00
#
_symmetry.space_group_name_H-M   'P 1'
#
loop_
_entity.id
_entity.type
_entity.pdbx_description
1 polymer ?
#
loop_
_entity_poly.entity_id
_entity_poly.type
_entity_poly.pdbx_seq_one_letter_code
_entity_poly.pdbx_strand_id
1 'polypeptide(L)'
;KDWCHHTLNFDQPDWWKLTEKKLPIQNRSLSFTYLILSKVAKPNSTSWARIVGDPLKEKGKTKQLICRGPEREFFSVLKKSKKTFDLCRGDLIKIPENSVFKGNEVRLSD
;
A
#
# COMPACT_ATOMS: atom_id res chain seq x y z
N LYS A 1 -8.01 1.06 -13.72
CA LYS A 1 -6.59 1.34 -13.41
C LYS A 1 -6.16 0.30 -12.40
N ASP A 2 -5.17 -0.50 -12.76
CA ASP A 2 -4.61 -1.49 -11.84
C ASP A 2 -3.98 -0.76 -10.65
N TRP A 3 -4.21 -1.26 -9.44
CA TRP A 3 -3.92 -0.52 -8.21
C TRP A 3 -3.26 -1.38 -7.13
N CYS A 4 -3.43 -2.71 -7.17
CA CYS A 4 -2.75 -3.63 -6.26
C CYS A 4 -1.39 -4.05 -6.85
N HIS A 5 -0.42 -3.15 -6.76
CA HIS A 5 0.98 -3.42 -7.13
C HIS A 5 1.88 -3.17 -5.93
N HIS A 6 2.99 -3.89 -5.87
CA HIS A 6 4.03 -3.60 -4.91
C HIS A 6 5.13 -2.79 -5.57
N THR A 7 5.71 -1.88 -4.79
CA THR A 7 6.84 -1.06 -5.22
C THR A 7 7.86 -1.10 -4.11
N LEU A 8 9.11 -1.40 -4.46
CA LEU A 8 10.24 -1.37 -3.55
C LEU A 8 11.40 -0.58 -4.16
N ASN A 9 12.23 -0.01 -3.29
CA ASN A 9 13.54 0.48 -3.70
C ASN A 9 14.47 -0.73 -3.84
N PHE A 10 15.19 -0.81 -4.94
CA PHE A 10 16.13 -1.91 -5.17
C PHE A 10 17.51 -1.35 -5.50
N ASP A 11 18.55 -2.09 -5.12
CA ASP A 11 19.89 -1.76 -5.57
C ASP A 11 20.05 -2.23 -7.02
N GLN A 12 20.10 -1.25 -7.93
CA GLN A 12 20.21 -1.51 -9.35
C GLN A 12 21.57 -2.13 -9.68
N PRO A 13 21.62 -3.17 -10.54
CA PRO A 13 22.89 -3.72 -11.01
C PRO A 13 23.64 -2.71 -11.89
N ASP A 14 24.96 -2.82 -11.94
CA ASP A 14 25.82 -1.82 -12.59
C ASP A 14 25.54 -1.65 -14.08
N TRP A 15 25.23 -2.75 -14.79
CA TRP A 15 24.88 -2.69 -16.20
C TRP A 15 23.65 -1.80 -16.44
N TRP A 16 22.66 -1.83 -15.54
CA TRP A 16 21.45 -1.00 -15.63
C TRP A 16 21.80 0.46 -15.40
N LYS A 17 22.61 0.76 -14.38
CA LYS A 17 23.12 2.12 -14.10
C LYS A 17 23.86 2.69 -15.33
N LEU A 18 24.66 1.88 -16.02
CA LEU A 18 25.35 2.27 -17.25
C LEU A 18 24.39 2.59 -18.40
N THR A 19 23.32 1.80 -18.55
CA THR A 19 22.26 2.08 -19.53
C THR A 19 21.51 3.38 -19.23
N GLU A 20 21.12 3.61 -17.97
CA GLU A 20 20.35 4.80 -17.56
C GLU A 20 21.16 6.11 -17.70
N LYS A 21 22.50 6.08 -17.68
CA LYS A 21 23.32 7.29 -17.96
C LYS A 21 23.03 7.94 -19.31
N LYS A 22 22.50 7.19 -20.27
CA LYS A 22 22.16 7.66 -21.61
C LYS A 22 20.67 7.99 -21.78
N LEU A 23 19.88 7.80 -20.73
CA LEU A 23 18.43 8.02 -20.73
C LEU A 23 18.06 9.18 -19.81
N PRO A 24 16.96 9.89 -20.07
CA PRO A 24 16.48 10.97 -19.21
C PRO A 24 15.79 10.46 -17.92
N ILE A 25 15.73 9.14 -17.71
CA ILE A 25 15.02 8.50 -16.60
C ILE A 25 16.00 7.74 -15.69
N GLN A 26 15.74 7.77 -14.38
CA GLN A 26 16.48 7.01 -13.37
C GLN A 26 15.50 6.26 -12.47
N ASN A 27 15.36 4.95 -12.65
CA ASN A 27 14.33 4.17 -11.95
C ASN A 27 14.84 3.57 -10.65
N ARG A 28 14.84 4.33 -9.55
CA ARG A 28 15.32 3.84 -8.23
C ARG A 28 14.38 2.82 -7.57
N SER A 29 13.18 2.66 -8.10
CA SER A 29 12.16 1.77 -7.58
C SER A 29 11.69 0.78 -8.65
N LEU A 30 11.38 -0.45 -8.23
CA LEU A 30 10.76 -1.46 -9.07
C LEU A 30 9.30 -1.63 -8.66
N SER A 31 8.39 -1.42 -9.62
CA SER A 31 6.96 -1.70 -9.44
C SER A 31 6.62 -3.02 -10.14
N PHE A 32 6.00 -3.94 -9.42
CA PHE A 32 5.67 -5.26 -9.93
C PHE A 32 4.36 -5.81 -9.35
N THR A 33 3.80 -6.77 -10.08
CA THR A 33 2.67 -7.58 -9.65
C THR A 33 3.15 -9.01 -9.46
N TYR A 34 2.60 -9.70 -8.48
CA TYR A 34 2.94 -11.08 -8.20
C TYR A 34 1.70 -11.84 -7.76
N LEU A 35 1.67 -13.14 -8.05
CA LEU A 35 0.62 -14.06 -7.61
C LEU A 35 1.26 -15.12 -6.71
N ILE A 36 0.80 -15.20 -5.46
CA ILE A 36 1.23 -16.24 -4.51
C ILE A 36 0.12 -17.29 -4.44
N LEU A 37 0.48 -18.54 -4.70
CA LEU A 37 -0.43 -19.68 -4.61
C LEU A 37 -0.01 -20.57 -3.44
N SER A 38 -0.99 -21.12 -2.71
CA SER A 38 -0.78 -22.08 -1.62
C SER A 38 -1.80 -23.21 -1.72
N LYS A 39 -1.38 -24.44 -1.38
CA LYS A 39 -2.30 -25.58 -1.25
C LYS A 39 -3.22 -25.44 -0.03
N VAL A 40 -2.79 -24.69 0.98
CA VAL A 40 -3.57 -24.42 2.19
C VAL A 40 -4.50 -23.25 1.91
N ALA A 41 -5.80 -23.49 2.01
CA ALA A 41 -6.81 -22.44 1.93
C ALA A 41 -6.57 -21.43 3.05
N LYS A 42 -6.38 -20.16 2.68
CA LYS A 42 -6.37 -19.07 3.67
C LYS A 42 -7.80 -18.71 4.03
N PRO A 43 -8.09 -18.36 5.30
CA PRO A 43 -9.40 -17.87 5.67
C PRO A 43 -9.74 -16.61 4.86
N ASN A 44 -10.94 -16.57 4.29
CA ASN A 44 -11.48 -15.37 3.63
C ASN A 44 -11.69 -14.30 4.70
N SER A 45 -10.69 -13.47 4.92
CA SER A 45 -10.72 -12.40 5.90
C SER A 45 -10.52 -11.06 5.20
N THR A 46 -11.61 -10.34 4.97
CA THR A 46 -11.60 -8.90 4.62
C THR A 46 -11.02 -8.04 5.75
N SER A 47 -10.77 -8.64 6.92
CA SER A 47 -10.11 -8.03 8.07
C SER A 47 -8.60 -7.86 7.90
N TRP A 48 -7.99 -8.32 6.80
CA TRP A 48 -6.58 -8.08 6.52
C TRP A 48 -6.40 -7.31 5.21
N ALA A 49 -5.42 -6.41 5.18
CA ALA A 49 -5.07 -5.66 3.98
C ALA A 49 -3.56 -5.46 3.90
N ARG A 50 -3.03 -5.40 2.68
CA ARG A 50 -1.62 -5.05 2.45
C ARG A 50 -1.48 -3.57 2.12
N ILE A 51 -0.51 -2.88 2.71
CA ILE A 51 -0.18 -1.52 2.31
C ILE A 51 0.54 -1.54 0.96
N VAL A 52 -0.01 -0.81 -0.02
CA VAL A 52 0.51 -0.73 -1.39
C VAL A 52 0.75 0.71 -1.85
N GLY A 53 0.67 1.68 -0.93
CA GLY A 53 0.87 3.10 -1.22
C GLY A 53 1.62 3.82 -0.11
N ASP A 54 2.33 4.87 -0.50
CA ASP A 54 2.99 5.76 0.45
C ASP A 54 1.97 6.61 1.23
N PRO A 55 2.32 7.12 2.42
CA PRO A 55 1.49 8.05 3.17
C PRO A 55 1.18 9.33 2.39
N LEU A 56 -0.12 9.58 2.15
CA LEU A 56 -0.63 10.82 1.58
C LEU A 56 -1.20 11.68 2.71
N LYS A 57 -0.49 12.76 3.04
CA LYS A 57 -0.91 13.72 4.07
C LYS A 57 -1.93 14.71 3.48
N GLU A 58 -3.14 14.74 4.03
CA GLU A 58 -4.20 15.67 3.66
C GLU A 58 -4.58 16.58 4.84
N LYS A 59 -5.40 17.61 4.58
CA LYS A 59 -5.94 18.49 5.63
C LYS A 59 -6.85 17.67 6.55
N GLY A 60 -6.34 17.33 7.75
CA GLY A 60 -7.10 16.64 8.80
C GLY A 60 -6.98 15.11 8.82
N LYS A 61 -6.28 14.49 7.87
CA LYS A 61 -6.07 13.04 7.84
C LYS A 61 -4.80 12.62 7.10
N THR A 62 -4.36 11.40 7.31
CA THR A 62 -3.34 10.71 6.51
C THR A 62 -3.98 9.49 5.89
N LYS A 63 -3.78 9.25 4.59
CA LYS A 63 -4.31 8.08 3.89
C LYS A 63 -3.20 7.27 3.23
N GLN A 64 -3.37 5.95 3.17
CA GLN A 64 -2.48 5.04 2.45
C GLN A 64 -3.30 4.07 1.62
N LEU A 65 -2.81 3.72 0.43
CA LEU A 65 -3.49 2.76 -0.46
C LEU A 65 -3.35 1.35 0.12
N ILE A 66 -4.45 0.59 0.15
CA ILE A 66 -4.49 -0.77 0.69
C ILE A 66 -5.02 -1.77 -0.32
N CYS A 67 -4.52 -3.01 -0.27
CA CYS A 67 -4.96 -4.12 -1.09
C CYS A 67 -5.56 -5.26 -0.26
N ARG A 68 -6.87 -5.49 -0.45
CA ARG A 68 -7.63 -6.57 0.18
C ARG A 68 -8.81 -7.11 -0.66
N GLY A 69 -8.97 -6.63 -1.90
CA GLY A 69 -10.12 -6.95 -2.74
C GLY A 69 -9.96 -6.42 -4.16
N PRO A 70 -11.04 -6.40 -4.96
CA PRO A 70 -11.01 -5.87 -6.33
C PRO A 70 -11.06 -4.34 -6.40
N GLU A 71 -11.65 -3.71 -5.37
CA GLU A 71 -11.89 -2.27 -5.34
C GLU A 71 -10.70 -1.49 -4.80
N ARG A 72 -10.44 -0.33 -5.40
CA ARG A 72 -9.37 0.56 -4.97
C ARG A 72 -9.73 1.29 -3.68
N GLU A 73 -9.12 0.85 -2.57
CA GLU A 73 -9.41 1.36 -1.24
C GLU A 73 -8.22 2.08 -0.59
N PHE A 74 -8.52 2.99 0.34
CA PHE A 74 -7.54 3.67 1.19
C PHE A 74 -7.80 3.37 2.66
N PHE A 75 -6.75 3.15 3.43
CA PHE A 75 -6.79 3.23 4.89
C PHE A 75 -6.52 4.67 5.32
N SER A 76 -7.41 5.23 6.13
CA SER A 76 -7.39 6.66 6.51
C SER A 76 -7.41 6.82 8.01
N VAL A 77 -6.54 7.69 8.51
CA VAL A 77 -6.42 8.02 9.94
C VAL A 77 -6.61 9.52 10.13
N LEU A 78 -7.59 9.89 10.95
CA LEU A 78 -7.90 11.30 11.21
C LEU A 78 -6.89 11.87 12.22
N LYS A 79 -6.39 13.08 11.98
CA LYS A 79 -5.42 13.75 12.88
C LYS A 79 -5.94 13.89 14.32
N LYS A 80 -7.26 14.08 14.49
CA LYS A 80 -7.93 14.19 15.81
C LYS A 80 -7.78 12.93 16.68
N SER A 81 -7.60 11.76 16.06
CA SER A 81 -7.41 10.51 16.80
C SER A 81 -6.09 10.45 17.55
N LYS A 82 -5.14 11.36 17.27
CA LYS A 82 -3.75 11.36 17.76
C LYS A 82 -2.98 10.05 17.48
N LYS A 83 -3.55 9.12 16.72
CA LYS A 83 -2.90 7.90 16.28
C LYS A 83 -2.02 8.23 15.07
N THR A 84 -0.74 7.94 15.18
CA THR A 84 0.20 7.96 14.06
C THR A 84 0.51 6.53 13.67
N PHE A 85 0.51 6.26 12.37
CA PHE A 85 0.87 4.97 11.82
C PHE A 85 2.12 5.15 10.98
N ASP A 86 3.18 4.44 11.35
CA ASP A 86 4.40 4.31 10.56
C ASP A 86 4.31 3.00 9.77
N LEU A 87 3.42 2.98 8.79
CA LEU A 87 3.16 1.81 7.96
C LEU A 87 3.95 1.91 6.66
N CYS A 88 4.74 0.88 6.39
CA CYS A 88 5.53 0.73 5.18
C CYS A 88 4.74 0.02 4.08
N ARG A 89 5.13 0.25 2.82
CA ARG A 89 4.68 -0.58 1.71
C ARG A 89 5.05 -2.03 1.99
N GLY A 90 4.10 -2.93 1.76
CA GLY A 90 4.28 -4.36 2.01
C GLY A 90 3.77 -4.81 3.37
N ASP A 91 3.53 -3.91 4.33
CA ASP A 91 2.98 -4.28 5.63
C ASP A 91 1.61 -4.96 5.47
N LEU A 92 1.41 -6.04 6.22
CA LEU A 92 0.12 -6.71 6.35
C LEU A 92 -0.56 -6.19 7.61
N ILE A 93 -1.64 -5.44 7.45
CA ILE A 93 -2.38 -4.82 8.55
C ILE A 93 -3.72 -5.52 8.78
N LYS A 94 -4.13 -5.60 10.05
CA LYS A 94 -5.50 -5.98 10.40
C LYS A 94 -6.38 -4.74 10.37
N ILE A 95 -7.44 -4.76 9.59
CA ILE A 95 -8.50 -3.75 9.59
C ILE A 95 -9.35 -3.95 10.84
N PRO A 96 -9.43 -2.96 11.76
CA PRO A 96 -10.25 -3.09 12.96
C PRO A 96 -11.74 -3.22 12.62
N GLU A 97 -12.46 -4.02 13.38
CA GLU A 97 -13.90 -4.28 13.16
C GLU A 97 -14.75 -3.03 13.33
N ASN A 98 -14.32 -2.10 14.19
CA ASN A 98 -14.98 -0.81 14.37
C ASN A 98 -14.65 0.22 13.28
N SER A 99 -13.98 -0.16 12.20
CA SER A 99 -13.65 0.78 11.11
C SER A 99 -14.91 1.17 10.33
N VAL A 100 -15.01 2.45 9.97
CA VAL A 100 -16.14 2.97 9.18
C VAL A 100 -15.72 3.14 7.73
N PHE A 101 -16.52 2.60 6.82
CA PHE A 101 -16.35 2.80 5.39
C PHE A 101 -16.99 4.10 4.93
N LYS A 102 -16.24 4.98 4.26
CA LYS A 102 -16.76 6.22 3.65
C LYS A 102 -16.17 6.43 2.26
N GLY A 103 -17.01 6.27 1.24
CA GLY A 103 -16.56 6.35 -0.15
C GLY A 103 -15.66 5.17 -0.49
N ASN A 104 -14.37 5.41 -0.69
CA ASN A 104 -13.35 4.37 -0.88
C ASN A 104 -12.34 4.32 0.27
N GLU A 105 -12.69 4.85 1.43
CA GLU A 105 -11.82 4.93 2.60
C GLU A 105 -12.33 4.06 3.75
N VAL A 106 -11.45 3.23 4.27
CA VAL A 106 -11.57 2.55 5.56
C VAL A 106 -11.00 3.48 6.63
N ARG A 107 -11.86 4.04 7.47
CA ARG A 107 -11.46 4.99 8.51
C ARG A 107 -11.44 4.30 9.86
N LEU A 108 -10.36 4.50 10.61
CA LEU A 108 -10.38 4.20 12.03
C LEU A 108 -11.42 5.10 12.71
N SER A 109 -12.38 4.48 13.37
CA SER A 109 -13.24 5.17 14.32
C SER A 109 -12.41 5.57 15.54
N ASP A 110 -12.76 6.73 16.12
CA ASP A 110 -12.15 7.19 17.36
C ASP A 110 -12.32 6.15 18.48
#